data_AF-A0A0F9EAF3-F1
#
_entry.id   AF-A0A0F9EAF3-F1
#
_cell.length_a   1.000
_cell.length_b   1.000
_cell.length_c   1.000
_cell.angle_alpha   90.00
_cell.angle_beta   90.00
_cell.angle_gamma   90.00
#
_symmetry.space_group_name_H-M   'P 1'
#
loop_
_entity.id
_entity.type
_entity.pdbx_description
1 polymer ?
#
loop_
_entity_poly.entity_id
_entity_poly.type
_entity_poly.pdbx_seq_one_letter_code
_entity_poly.pdbx_strand_id
1 'polypeptide(L)' 'LPTEQVDVLMEQWYYEIKDEPTRTWTTAQTLGFVKDGLITSQRGESELSQMGYDSEHIAILFGSIESIPRTE' A
#
# COMPACT_ATOMS: atom_id res chain seq x y z
N LEU A 1 8.96 24.27 29.46
CA LEU A 1 10.13 23.72 28.71
C LEU A 1 9.59 23.06 27.44
N PRO A 2 10.31 23.08 26.31
CA PRO A 2 9.87 22.52 25.03
C PRO A 2 9.44 21.04 25.07
N THR A 3 9.79 20.33 26.14
CA THR A 3 9.56 18.91 26.37
C THR A 3 8.07 18.52 26.39
N GLU A 4 7.19 19.33 26.99
CA GLU A 4 5.74 19.00 27.06
C GLU A 4 5.07 18.98 25.68
N GLN A 5 5.58 19.76 24.72
CA GLN A 5 5.06 19.75 23.34
C GLN A 5 5.49 18.49 22.59
N VAL A 6 6.71 18.01 22.85
CA VAL A 6 7.23 16.77 22.24
C VAL A 6 6.43 15.57 22.72
N ASP A 7 6.14 15.48 24.02
CA ASP A 7 5.37 14.36 24.58
C ASP A 7 3.96 14.27 23.96
N VAL A 8 3.28 15.41 23.81
CA VAL A 8 1.95 15.48 23.16
C VAL A 8 2.02 15.09 21.68
N LEU A 9 3.04 15.55 20.95
CA LEU A 9 3.26 15.17 19.54
C LEU A 9 3.52 13.66 19.40
N MET A 10 4.27 13.06 20.32
CA MET A 10 4.54 11.62 20.31
C MET A 10 3.31 10.79 20.67
N GLU A 11 2.48 11.27 21.61
CA GLU A 11 1.19 10.65 21.92
C GLU A 11 0.25 10.72 20.72
N GLN A 12 0.10 11.89 20.09
CA GLN A 12 -0.72 12.07 18.89
C GLN A 12 -0.26 11.15 17.75
N TRP A 13 1.04 11.12 17.47
CA TRP A 13 1.63 10.25 16.46
C TRP A 13 1.39 8.75 16.75
N TYR A 14 1.44 8.34 18.03
CA TYR A 14 1.17 6.95 18.43
C TYR A 14 -0.28 6.53 18.18
N TYR A 15 -1.24 7.43 18.41
CA TYR A 15 -2.65 7.15 18.12
C TYR A 15 -2.93 7.13 16.62
N GLU A 16 -2.33 8.03 15.84
CA GLU A 16 -2.46 8.07 14.38
C GLU A 16 -1.98 6.76 13.72
N ILE A 17 -0.84 6.21 14.16
CA ILE A 17 -0.31 4.93 13.63
C ILE A 17 -1.24 3.75 13.91
N LYS A 18 -1.93 3.75 15.05
CA LYS A 18 -2.79 2.62 15.44
C LYS A 18 -4.07 2.53 14.62
N ASP A 19 -4.51 3.65 14.07
CA ASP A 19 -5.71 3.71 13.23
C ASP A 19 -5.40 3.40 11.75
N GLU A 20 -4.13 3.30 11.35
CA GLU A 20 -3.78 2.86 10.00
C GLU A 20 -4.06 1.36 9.83
N PRO A 21 -4.80 0.95 8.78
CA PRO A 21 -5.03 -0.45 8.49
C PRO A 21 -3.68 -1.16 8.28
N THR A 22 -3.47 -2.26 9.01
CA THR A 22 -2.26 -3.06 8.89
C THR A 22 -2.08 -3.52 7.44
N ARG A 23 -1.05 -3.02 6.76
CA ARG A 23 -0.70 -3.45 5.41
C ARG A 23 -0.46 -4.96 5.40
N THR A 24 -1.20 -5.71 4.59
CA THR A 24 -1.07 -7.18 4.57
C THR A 24 0.08 -7.63 3.69
N TRP A 25 0.38 -6.87 2.63
CA TRP A 25 1.46 -7.13 1.68
C TRP A 25 2.29 -5.88 1.40
N THR A 26 3.38 -6.03 0.66
CA THR A 26 4.10 -4.90 0.03
C THR A 26 3.57 -4.67 -1.39
N THR A 27 3.81 -3.49 -1.96
CA THR A 27 3.46 -3.17 -3.37
C THR A 27 3.96 -4.24 -4.34
N ALA A 28 5.20 -4.71 -4.17
CA ALA A 28 5.79 -5.74 -5.04
C ALA A 28 5.09 -7.10 -4.89
N GLN A 29 4.72 -7.49 -3.66
CA GLN A 29 3.97 -8.72 -3.42
C GLN A 29 2.56 -8.64 -4.02
N THR A 30 1.84 -7.53 -3.82
CA THR A 30 0.51 -7.33 -4.40
C THR A 30 0.54 -7.45 -5.91
N LEU A 31 1.48 -6.76 -6.57
CA LEU A 31 1.63 -6.82 -8.03
C LEU A 31 2.05 -8.21 -8.52
N GLY A 32 2.93 -8.91 -7.80
CA GLY A 32 3.28 -10.30 -8.09
C GLY A 32 2.07 -11.22 -8.01
N PHE A 33 1.26 -11.12 -6.95
CA PHE A 33 0.07 -11.96 -6.77
C PHE A 33 -1.01 -11.67 -7.83
N VAL A 34 -1.19 -10.42 -8.24
CA VAL A 34 -2.08 -10.08 -9.37
C VAL A 34 -1.55 -10.69 -10.66
N LYS A 35 -0.27 -10.50 -10.96
CA LYS A 35 0.38 -11.01 -12.19
C LYS A 35 0.30 -12.53 -12.28
N ASP A 36 0.50 -13.22 -11.17
CA ASP A 36 0.46 -14.68 -11.08
C ASP A 36 -0.97 -15.24 -10.98
N GLY A 37 -1.99 -14.37 -10.92
CA GLY A 37 -3.39 -14.76 -10.79
C GLY A 37 -3.77 -15.37 -9.43
N LEU A 38 -2.95 -15.15 -8.40
CA LEU A 38 -3.18 -15.61 -7.03
C LEU A 38 -4.26 -14.76 -6.32
N ILE A 39 -4.43 -13.51 -6.75
CA ILE A 39 -5.53 -12.63 -6.34
C ILE A 39 -6.14 -11.93 -7.55
N THR A 40 -7.37 -11.43 -7.41
CA THR A 40 -8.04 -10.66 -8.48
C THR A 40 -7.47 -9.25 -8.61
N SER A 41 -7.60 -8.64 -9.79
CA SER A 41 -7.21 -7.24 -10.02
C SER A 41 -7.88 -6.28 -9.03
N GLN A 42 -9.19 -6.45 -8.82
CA GLN A 42 -9.96 -5.65 -7.86
C GLN A 42 -9.44 -5.79 -6.42
N ARG A 43 -8.96 -6.99 -6.03
CA ARG A 43 -8.32 -7.17 -4.73
C ARG A 43 -6.98 -6.45 -4.65
N GLY A 44 -6.18 -6.50 -5.72
CA GLY A 44 -4.93 -5.75 -5.82
C GLY A 44 -5.13 -4.24 -5.73
N GLU A 45 -6.14 -3.69 -6.42
CA GLU A 45 -6.51 -2.27 -6.35
C GLU A 45 -6.90 -1.85 -4.92
N SER A 46 -7.71 -2.67 -4.24
CA SER A 46 -8.14 -2.40 -2.86
C SER A 46 -6.95 -2.41 -1.89
N GLU A 47 -5.99 -3.32 -2.09
CA GLU A 47 -4.79 -3.41 -1.26
C GLU A 47 -3.88 -2.19 -1.48
N LEU A 48 -3.67 -1.77 -2.73
CA LEU A 48 -2.88 -0.57 -3.03
C LEU A 48 -3.56 0.71 -2.52
N SER A 49 -4.90 0.80 -2.59
CA SER A 49 -5.63 1.92 -2.03
C SER A 49 -5.46 2.01 -0.50
N GLN A 50 -5.48 0.88 0.21
CA GLN A 50 -5.21 0.81 1.64
C GLN A 50 -3.76 1.18 2.00
N MET A 51 -2.82 1.03 1.07
CA MET A 51 -1.44 1.49 1.24
C MET A 51 -1.29 3.00 1.08
N GLY A 52 -2.33 3.70 0.58
CA GLY A 52 -2.35 5.13 0.34
C GLY A 52 -2.08 5.53 -1.12
N TYR A 53 -2.08 4.60 -2.07
CA TYR A 53 -1.96 4.93 -3.49
C TYR A 53 -3.29 5.48 -4.04
N ASP A 54 -3.20 6.52 -4.87
CA ASP A 54 -4.33 7.02 -5.63
C ASP A 54 -4.55 6.21 -6.92
N SER A 55 -5.64 6.52 -7.62
CA SER A 55 -6.05 5.83 -8.84
C SER A 55 -5.04 5.95 -9.99
N GLU A 56 -4.30 7.06 -10.08
CA GLU A 56 -3.29 7.26 -11.13
C GLU A 56 -2.10 6.33 -10.90
N HIS A 57 -1.58 6.31 -9.67
CA HIS A 57 -0.48 5.43 -9.30
C HIS A 57 -0.87 3.95 -9.44
N ILE A 58 -2.08 3.57 -9.02
CA ILE A 58 -2.58 2.21 -9.18
C ILE A 58 -2.61 1.81 -10.66
N ALA A 59 -3.12 2.68 -11.55
CA ALA A 59 -3.18 2.40 -12.99
C ALA A 59 -1.78 2.20 -13.60
N ILE A 60 -0.80 3.03 -13.22
CA ILE A 60 0.59 2.89 -13.67
C ILE A 60 1.20 1.56 -13.20
N LEU A 61 1.00 1.22 -11.92
CA LEU A 61 1.53 -0.03 -11.35
C LEU A 61 0.93 -1.27 -12.03
N PHE A 62 -0.37 -1.27 -12.31
CA PHE A 62 -1.02 -2.35 -13.05
C PHE A 62 -0.53 -2.44 -14.49
N GLY A 63 -0.39 -1.31 -15.20
CA GLY A 63 0.18 -1.29 -16.54
C GLY A 63 1.62 -1.83 -16.59
N SER A 64 2.39 -1.68 -15.51
CA SER A 64 3.76 -2.20 -15.42
C SER A 64 3.83 -3.74 -15.41
N ILE A 65 2.81 -4.44 -14.89
CA ILE A 65 2.80 -5.90 -14.85
C ILE A 65 2.16 -6.53 -16.09
N GLU A 66 1.26 -5.82 -16.76
CA GLU A 66 0.65 -6.25 -18.04
C GLU A 66 1.62 -6.12 -19.22
N SER A 67 2.48 -5.11 -19.21
CA SER A 67 3.45 -4.85 -20.29
C SER A 67 4.67 -5.79 -20.29
N ILE A 68 4.85 -6.62 -19.26
CA ILE A 68 5.97 -7.57 -19.17
C ILE A 68 5.52 -8.94 -19.75
N PRO A 69 6.03 -9.37 -20.92
CA PRO A 69 5.73 -10.70 -21.44
C PRO A 69 6.22 -11.76 -20.46
N ARG A 70 5.40 -12.79 -20.21
CA ARG A 70 5.84 -14.00 -19.51
C ARG A 70 6.89 -14.68 -20.38
N THR A 71 8.16 -14.56 -19.99
CA THR A 71 9.20 -15.46 -20.49
C THR A 71 8.94 -16.83 -19.89
N GLU A 72 8.57 -17.78 -20.75
CA GLU A 72 8.46 -19.21 -20.44
C GLU A 72 9.81 -19.83 -20.09
#